data_AF-B9BW13-F1
#
_entry.id   AF-B9BW13-F1
#
_cell.length_a   1.000
_cell.length_b   1.000
_cell.length_c   1.000
_cell.angle_alpha   90.00
_cell.angle_beta   90.00
_cell.angle_gamma   90.00
#
_symmetry.space_group_name_H-M   'P 1'
#
loop_
_entity.id
_entity.type
_entity.pdbx_description
1 polymer ?
#
loop_
_entity_poly.entity_id
_entity_poly.type
_entity_poly.pdbx_seq_one_letter_code
_entity_poly.pdbx_strand_id
1 'polypeptide(L)' 'MDTNTFTKGIYTAKAHTRKADGGQFEGYVILTRDEGDTPDNTVYEVGATSSSEEEAFEEAKALAHRILGEIEL' A
#
# COMPACT_ATOMS: atom_id res chain seq x y z
N MET A 1 1.91 17.48 1.67
CA MET A 1 2.18 16.51 0.59
C MET A 1 2.36 15.17 1.28
N ASP A 2 1.27 14.44 1.43
CA ASP A 2 1.29 13.10 1.99
C ASP A 2 2.14 12.20 1.10
N THR A 3 3.21 11.66 1.67
CA THR A 3 4.06 10.71 0.96
C THR A 3 3.32 9.38 0.88
N ASN A 4 3.18 8.83 -0.31
CA ASN A 4 2.59 7.51 -0.50
C ASN A 4 3.60 6.37 -0.31
N THR A 5 4.86 6.67 0.01
CA THR A 5 5.96 5.71 0.06
C THR A 5 6.52 5.63 1.48
N PHE A 6 6.65 4.41 2.00
CA PHE A 6 7.11 4.10 3.35
C PHE A 6 8.20 3.04 3.27
N THR A 7 9.27 3.18 4.05
CA THR A 7 10.44 2.28 3.97
C THR A 7 10.82 1.74 5.34
N LYS A 8 11.13 0.43 5.41
CA LYS A 8 11.69 -0.25 6.60
C LYS A 8 12.76 -1.25 6.16
N GLY A 9 14.03 -0.96 6.46
CA GLY A 9 15.16 -1.77 6.00
C GLY A 9 15.20 -1.84 4.47
N ILE A 10 15.16 -3.05 3.93
CA ILE A 10 15.12 -3.34 2.47
C ILE A 10 13.70 -3.32 1.90
N TYR A 11 12.68 -3.04 2.71
CA TYR A 11 11.28 -3.08 2.27
C TYR A 11 10.74 -1.67 2.02
N THR A 12 10.12 -1.48 0.87
CA THR A 12 9.46 -0.23 0.47
C THR A 12 7.98 -0.52 0.17
N ALA A 13 7.07 0.02 0.99
CA ALA A 13 5.63 -0.06 0.78
C ALA A 13 5.11 1.23 0.14
N LYS A 14 4.40 1.12 -0.99
CA LYS A 14 3.77 2.25 -1.69
C LYS A 14 2.26 2.12 -1.68
N ALA A 15 1.57 3.10 -1.12
CA ALA A 15 0.12 3.20 -1.10
C ALA A 15 -0.39 3.76 -2.44
N HIS A 16 -1.45 3.15 -2.95
CA HIS A 16 -2.10 3.50 -4.19
C HIS A 16 -3.62 3.31 -4.06
N THR A 17 -4.35 3.94 -4.98
CA THR A 17 -5.80 3.83 -5.13
C THR A 17 -6.13 3.32 -6.52
N ARG A 18 -7.23 2.59 -6.64
CA ARG A 18 -7.85 2.23 -7.92
C ARG A 18 -9.35 2.45 -7.86
N LYS A 19 -9.97 2.65 -9.02
CA LYS A 19 -11.43 2.66 -9.12
C LYS A 19 -11.95 1.24 -8.97
N ALA A 20 -12.97 1.07 -8.14
CA ALA A 20 -13.73 -0.15 -7.97
C ALA A 20 -15.13 0.00 -8.60
N ASP A 21 -15.93 -1.05 -8.52
CA ASP A 21 -17.29 -1.05 -9.07
C ASP A 21 -18.22 -0.07 -8.33
N GLY A 22 -19.19 0.47 -9.07
CA GLY A 22 -20.20 1.37 -8.50
C GLY A 22 -19.69 2.78 -8.18
N GLY A 23 -18.57 3.20 -8.77
CA GLY A 23 -17.99 4.53 -8.52
C GLY A 23 -17.25 4.64 -7.20
N GLN A 24 -16.95 3.50 -6.57
CA GLN A 24 -16.16 3.43 -5.36
C GLN A 24 -14.66 3.37 -5.68
N PHE A 25 -13.85 3.50 -4.63
CA PHE A 25 -12.40 3.43 -4.69
C PHE A 25 -11.90 2.34 -3.76
N GLU A 26 -10.80 1.71 -4.12
CA GLU A 26 -10.14 0.71 -3.28
C GLU A 26 -8.66 1.07 -3.11
N GLY A 27 -8.20 1.02 -1.88
CA GLY A 27 -6.80 1.18 -1.53
C GLY A 27 -6.03 -0.13 -1.72
N TYR A 28 -4.79 -0.02 -2.20
CA TYR A 28 -3.85 -1.14 -2.24
C TYR A 28 -2.42 -0.67 -1.99
N VAL A 29 -1.56 -1.59 -1.59
CA VAL A 29 -0.15 -1.35 -1.29
C VAL A 29 0.71 -2.25 -2.14
N ILE A 30 1.73 -1.68 -2.79
CA ILE A 30 2.80 -2.43 -3.42
C ILE A 30 3.97 -2.47 -2.45
N LEU A 31 4.28 -3.65 -1.91
CA LEU A 31 5.48 -3.91 -1.13
C LEU A 31 6.59 -4.38 -2.06
N THR A 32 7.66 -3.62 -2.14
CA THR A 32 8.90 -3.98 -2.84
C THR A 32 9.95 -4.42 -1.82
N ARG A 33 10.59 -5.57 -2.04
CA ARG A 33 11.81 -5.98 -1.33
C ARG A 33 13.01 -5.72 -2.23
N ASP A 34 13.84 -4.76 -1.84
CA ASP A 34 15.05 -4.36 -2.53
C ASP A 34 16.23 -5.27 -2.11
N GLU A 35 16.14 -6.57 -2.40
CA GLU A 35 17.22 -7.54 -2.14
C GLU A 35 17.63 -8.29 -3.41
N GLY A 36 18.89 -8.16 -3.79
CA GLY A 36 19.44 -8.73 -5.03
C GLY A 36 19.22 -7.86 -6.26
N ASP A 37 19.39 -8.44 -7.46
CA ASP A 37 19.34 -7.72 -8.74
C ASP A 37 17.90 -7.48 -9.26
N THR A 38 16.89 -8.13 -8.67
CA THR A 38 15.49 -8.01 -9.12
C THR A 38 14.58 -7.73 -7.93
N PRO A 39 13.91 -6.56 -7.89
CA PRO A 39 12.96 -6.25 -6.83
C PRO A 39 11.78 -7.22 -6.88
N ASP A 40 11.47 -7.83 -5.74
CA ASP A 40 10.27 -8.65 -5.57
C ASP A 40 9.11 -7.75 -5.11
N ASN A 41 8.04 -7.72 -5.90
CA ASN A 41 6.88 -6.86 -5.67
C ASN A 41 5.68 -7.71 -5.30
N THR A 42 5.15 -7.51 -4.09
CA THR A 42 3.90 -8.11 -3.62
C THR A 42 2.82 -7.04 -3.50
N VAL A 43 1.62 -7.33 -3.98
CA VAL A 43 0.47 -6.42 -3.87
C VAL A 43 -0.44 -6.87 -2.73
N TYR A 44 -0.81 -5.93 -1.86
CA TYR A 44 -1.74 -6.13 -0.76
C TYR A 44 -2.95 -5.21 -0.94
N GLU A 45 -4.13 -5.79 -0.97
CA GLU A 45 -5.38 -5.05 -1.10
C GLU A 45 -5.91 -4.73 0.30
N VAL A 46 -6.49 -3.53 0.47
CA VAL A 46 -7.20 -3.19 1.72
C VAL A 46 -8.42 -4.09 1.91
N GLY A 47 -9.06 -4.50 0.81
CA GLY A 47 -10.23 -5.37 0.81
C GLY A 47 -11.54 -4.66 1.18
N ALA A 48 -11.49 -3.36 1.45
CA ALA A 48 -12.64 -2.48 1.62
C ALA A 48 -12.68 -1.46 0.48
N THR A 49 -13.90 -1.07 0.09
CA THR A 49 -14.12 0.01 -0.87
C THR A 49 -14.67 1.24 -0.16
N SER A 50 -14.18 2.41 -0.55
CA SER A 50 -14.54 3.71 0.02
C SER A 50 -15.27 4.55 -1.02
N SER A 51 -16.05 5.53 -0.53
CA SER A 51 -16.84 6.42 -1.38
C SER A 51 -15.99 7.50 -2.07
N SER A 52 -14.79 7.74 -1.56
CA SER A 52 -13.84 8.72 -2.06
C SER A 52 -12.45 8.12 -2.23
N GLU A 53 -11.69 8.68 -3.18
CA GLU A 53 -10.30 8.29 -3.40
C GLU A 53 -9.41 8.62 -2.20
N GLU A 54 -9.70 9.72 -1.49
CA GLU A 54 -8.95 10.15 -0.31
C GLU A 54 -9.10 9.15 0.85
N GLU A 55 -10.32 8.69 1.13
CA GLU A 55 -10.56 7.64 2.14
C GLU A 55 -9.82 6.34 1.80
N ALA A 56 -9.93 5.87 0.55
CA ALA A 56 -9.24 4.67 0.10
C ALA A 56 -7.71 4.81 0.21
N PHE A 57 -7.18 6.02 0.00
CA PHE A 57 -5.76 6.31 0.15
C PHE A 57 -5.31 6.30 1.62
N GLU A 58 -6.09 6.89 2.54
CA GLU A 58 -5.81 6.80 3.98
C GLU A 58 -5.82 5.36 4.48
N GLU A 59 -6.77 4.55 4.01
CA GLU A 59 -6.83 3.12 4.32
C GLU A 59 -5.59 2.37 3.78
N ALA A 60 -5.16 2.67 2.54
CA ALA A 60 -3.94 2.10 1.97
C ALA A 60 -2.68 2.51 2.76
N LYS A 61 -2.60 3.76 3.25
CA LYS A 61 -1.51 4.22 4.12
C LYS A 61 -1.49 3.44 5.44
N ALA A 62 -2.65 3.26 6.08
CA ALA A 62 -2.77 2.46 7.30
C ALA A 62 -2.33 1.00 7.07
N LEU A 63 -2.69 0.41 5.92
CA LEU A 63 -2.24 -0.92 5.53
C LEU A 63 -0.72 -0.97 5.32
N ALA A 64 -0.13 0.02 4.65
CA ALA A 64 1.32 0.08 4.42
C ALA A 64 2.10 0.11 5.75
N HIS A 65 1.63 0.91 6.70
CA HIS A 65 2.21 0.95 8.04
C HIS A 65 2.07 -0.39 8.79
N ARG A 66 0.92 -1.08 8.64
CA ARG A 66 0.71 -2.41 9.23
C ARG A 66 1.67 -3.44 8.65
N ILE A 67 1.76 -3.54 7.32
CA ILE A 67 2.65 -4.48 6.61
C ILE A 67 4.10 -4.28 7.08
N LEU A 68 4.59 -3.03 7.06
CA LEU A 68 5.94 -2.74 7.52
C LEU A 68 6.10 -3.01 9.02
N GLY A 69 5.06 -2.79 9.84
CA GLY A 69 5.05 -3.11 11.26
C GLY A 69 5.24 -4.59 11.56
N GLU A 70 4.58 -5.46 10.80
CA GLU A 70 4.58 -6.92 10.96
C GLU A 70 5.86 -7.60 10.47
N ILE A 71 6.65 -6.95 9.61
CA ILE A 71 7.96 -7.45 9.19
C ILE A 71 8.91 -7.35 10.39
N GLU A 72 9.11 -8.45 11.12
CA GLU A 72 10.19 -8.61 12.08
C GLU A 72 11.53 -8.62 11.33
N LEU A 73 12.46 -7.76 11.74
CA LEU A 73 13.83 -7.66 11.19
C LEU A 73 14.76 -8.65 11.89
#